data_AF-A0A9X0LEV3-F1
#
_entry.id   AF-A0A9X0LEV3-F1
#
_cell.length_a   1.000
_cell.length_b   1.000
_cell.length_c   1.000
_cell.angle_alpha   90.00
_cell.angle_beta   90.00
_cell.angle_gamma   90.00
#
_symmetry.space_group_name_H-M   'P 1'
#
loop_
_entity.id
_entity.type
_entity.pdbx_description
1 polymer ?
#
loop_
_entity_poly.entity_id
_entity_poly.type
_entity_poly.pdbx_seq_one_letter_code
_entity_poly.pdbx_strand_id
1 'polypeptide(L)'
;MSGFSTLVTVVALGGAVLLFVAGVGHAARPHRVRALLARQALLPSVVRIWTGRLLGATEVGVAVVVLGVVLLVPHLSTVGYALLAVTYAVLAGYAEVLRRRRPGTPCGCLAGGRSTGLPVVIRALIFAAAATTAAATAAAVAGSVGTAAEGGAVIRPGLELWLAAAVTAAAGWLVPELVSGGAVADSSGTGTSTSAR
;
A
#
# COMPACT_ATOMS: atom_id res chain seq x y z
N MET A 1 15.34 -22.27 -7.55
CA MET A 1 15.19 -20.80 -7.40
C MET A 1 13.75 -20.29 -7.61
N SER A 2 12.72 -21.14 -7.67
CA SER A 2 11.35 -20.72 -8.01
C SER A 2 10.54 -20.16 -6.83
N GLY A 3 10.69 -20.70 -5.62
CA GLY A 3 9.84 -20.32 -4.46
C GLY A 3 10.08 -18.91 -3.91
N PHE A 4 11.35 -18.45 -3.86
CA PHE A 4 11.68 -17.13 -3.32
C PHE A 4 11.20 -15.99 -4.22
N SER A 5 11.48 -16.06 -5.53
CA SER A 5 10.96 -15.09 -6.49
C SER A 5 9.44 -15.06 -6.50
N THR A 6 8.80 -16.21 -6.28
CA THR A 6 7.35 -16.32 -6.13
C THR A 6 6.84 -15.52 -4.95
N LEU A 7 7.40 -15.75 -3.76
CA LEU A 7 6.97 -15.03 -2.57
C LEU A 7 7.15 -13.52 -2.71
N VAL A 8 8.29 -13.07 -3.27
CA VAL A 8 8.58 -11.65 -3.51
C VAL A 8 7.53 -11.01 -4.44
N THR A 9 7.19 -11.69 -5.54
CA THR A 9 6.18 -11.21 -6.49
C THR A 9 4.78 -11.15 -5.86
N VAL A 10 4.37 -12.16 -5.07
CA VAL A 10 3.10 -12.14 -4.33
C VAL A 10 3.04 -10.94 -3.39
N VAL A 11 4.11 -10.70 -2.62
CA VAL A 11 4.15 -9.58 -1.67
C VAL A 11 4.06 -8.24 -2.41
N ALA A 12 4.80 -8.08 -3.52
CA ALA A 12 4.73 -6.86 -4.32
C ALA A 12 3.32 -6.63 -4.90
N LEU A 13 2.70 -7.66 -5.51
CA LEU A 13 1.34 -7.56 -6.03
C LEU A 13 0.31 -7.30 -4.93
N GLY A 14 0.47 -7.91 -3.76
CA GLY A 14 -0.35 -7.62 -2.57
C GLY A 14 -0.25 -6.16 -2.16
N GLY A 15 0.94 -5.56 -2.27
CA GLY A 15 1.15 -4.13 -2.10
C GLY A 15 0.35 -3.30 -3.12
N ALA A 16 0.42 -3.63 -4.41
CA ALA A 16 -0.36 -2.93 -5.43
C ALA A 16 -1.88 -2.99 -5.17
N VAL A 17 -2.39 -4.15 -4.74
CA VAL A 17 -3.80 -4.32 -4.34
C VAL A 17 -4.16 -3.47 -3.13
N LEU A 18 -3.32 -3.45 -2.09
CA LEU A 18 -3.53 -2.62 -0.91
C LEU A 18 -3.54 -1.12 -1.26
N LEU A 19 -2.64 -0.69 -2.14
CA LEU A 19 -2.59 0.67 -2.64
C LEU A 19 -3.87 1.03 -3.40
N PHE A 20 -4.38 0.12 -4.24
CA PHE A 20 -5.65 0.29 -4.94
C PHE A 20 -6.82 0.47 -3.96
N VAL A 21 -6.95 -0.42 -2.97
CA VAL A 21 -8.03 -0.38 -1.97
C VAL A 21 -7.95 0.91 -1.14
N ALA A 22 -6.75 1.30 -0.71
CA ALA A 22 -6.53 2.57 -0.01
C ALA A 22 -6.93 3.76 -0.87
N GLY A 23 -6.48 3.78 -2.13
CA GLY A 23 -6.80 4.82 -3.10
C GLY A 23 -8.30 4.97 -3.36
N VAL A 24 -9.03 3.86 -3.54
CA VAL A 24 -10.50 3.87 -3.66
C VAL A 24 -11.14 4.42 -2.39
N GLY A 25 -10.67 4.00 -1.21
CA GLY A 25 -11.16 4.51 0.08
C GLY A 25 -10.96 6.02 0.24
N HIS A 26 -9.79 6.53 -0.15
CA HIS A 26 -9.46 7.96 -0.13
C HIS A 26 -10.29 8.75 -1.15
N ALA A 27 -10.41 8.23 -2.37
CA ALA A 27 -11.17 8.86 -3.46
C ALA A 27 -12.68 8.92 -3.15
N ALA A 28 -13.22 7.89 -2.50
CA ALA A 28 -14.62 7.84 -2.09
C ALA A 28 -14.94 8.79 -0.92
N ARG A 29 -13.95 9.14 -0.08
CA ARG A 29 -14.15 9.95 1.13
C ARG A 29 -13.14 11.10 1.24
N PRO A 30 -13.07 12.01 0.24
CA PRO A 30 -12.04 13.05 0.17
C PRO A 30 -12.13 14.04 1.35
N HIS A 31 -13.31 14.25 1.92
CA HIS A 31 -13.50 15.09 3.10
C HIS A 31 -12.81 14.51 4.34
N ARG A 32 -12.85 13.19 4.53
CA ARG A 32 -12.16 12.53 5.65
C ARG A 32 -10.65 12.61 5.49
N VAL A 33 -10.15 12.43 4.27
CA VAL A 33 -8.72 12.60 3.94
C VAL A 33 -8.26 14.03 4.23
N ARG A 34 -9.03 15.05 3.80
CA ARG A 34 -8.72 16.46 4.09
C ARG A 34 -8.69 16.75 5.59
N ALA A 35 -9.66 16.24 6.36
CA ALA A 35 -9.71 16.40 7.80
C ALA A 35 -8.52 15.72 8.50
N LEU A 36 -8.12 14.54 8.02
CA LEU A 36 -6.95 13.81 8.53
C LEU A 36 -5.65 14.57 8.22
N LEU A 37 -5.45 15.01 6.98
CA LEU A 37 -4.30 15.86 6.60
C LEU A 37 -4.28 17.18 7.40
N ALA A 38 -5.44 17.73 7.75
CA ALA A 38 -5.53 18.91 8.60
C ALA A 38 -5.03 18.63 10.02
N ARG A 39 -5.44 17.50 10.62
CA ARG A 39 -4.98 17.08 11.96
C ARG A 39 -3.49 16.78 12.03
N GLN A 40 -2.94 16.20 10.98
CA GLN A 40 -1.50 15.94 10.89
C GLN A 40 -0.70 17.23 10.73
N ALA A 41 -1.28 18.25 10.10
CA ALA A 41 -0.67 19.57 9.91
C ALA A 41 0.78 19.51 9.35
N LEU A 42 1.05 18.53 8.47
CA LEU A 42 2.34 18.36 7.79
C LEU A 42 2.41 19.13 6.47
N LEU A 43 1.26 19.45 5.88
CA LEU A 43 1.16 20.14 4.58
C LEU A 43 0.64 21.57 4.75
N PRO A 44 1.14 22.53 3.96
CA PRO A 44 0.56 23.87 3.87
C PRO A 44 -0.93 23.81 3.49
N SER A 45 -1.73 24.75 4.01
CA SER A 45 -3.18 24.83 3.79
C SER A 45 -3.57 24.83 2.30
N VAL A 46 -2.76 25.48 1.46
CA VAL A 46 -2.96 25.56 0.00
C VAL A 46 -2.84 24.17 -0.66
N VAL A 47 -1.89 23.34 -0.23
CA VAL A 47 -1.67 21.98 -0.76
C VAL A 47 -2.76 21.02 -0.27
N ARG A 48 -3.31 21.25 0.93
CA ARG A 48 -4.35 20.43 1.57
C ARG A 48 -5.68 20.40 0.81
N ILE A 49 -6.03 21.49 0.11
CA ILE A 49 -7.29 21.64 -0.62
C ILE A 49 -7.35 20.64 -1.79
N TRP A 50 -6.23 20.49 -2.49
CA TRP A 50 -6.08 19.66 -3.69
C TRP A 50 -5.83 18.19 -3.34
N THR A 51 -5.11 17.91 -2.27
CA THR A 51 -4.61 16.57 -1.92
C THR A 51 -5.71 15.54 -1.63
N GLY A 52 -6.89 15.91 -1.12
CA GLY A 52 -7.91 14.91 -0.77
C GLY A 52 -8.39 14.04 -1.95
N ARG A 53 -8.60 14.64 -3.12
CA ARG A 53 -9.00 13.91 -4.35
C ARG A 53 -7.79 13.42 -5.14
N LEU A 54 -6.75 14.26 -5.23
CA LEU A 54 -5.53 13.92 -5.95
C LEU A 54 -4.82 12.72 -5.34
N LEU A 55 -4.76 12.60 -4.01
CA LEU A 55 -4.11 11.47 -3.35
C LEU A 55 -4.78 10.13 -3.71
N GLY A 56 -6.09 10.02 -3.52
CA GLY A 56 -6.83 8.81 -3.88
C GLY A 56 -6.73 8.49 -5.37
N ALA A 57 -6.83 9.51 -6.24
CA ALA A 57 -6.66 9.34 -7.68
C ALA A 57 -5.25 8.89 -8.05
N THR A 58 -4.21 9.40 -7.38
CA THR A 58 -2.82 8.98 -7.60
C THR A 58 -2.57 7.56 -7.12
N GLU A 59 -3.11 7.16 -5.96
CA GLU A 59 -2.96 5.80 -5.45
C GLU A 59 -3.66 4.78 -6.34
N VAL A 60 -4.88 5.09 -6.79
CA VAL A 60 -5.61 4.27 -7.77
C VAL A 60 -4.86 4.23 -9.10
N GLY A 61 -4.44 5.38 -9.62
CA GLY A 61 -3.72 5.48 -10.89
C GLY A 61 -2.43 4.69 -10.88
N VAL A 62 -1.59 4.84 -9.84
CA VAL A 62 -0.37 4.06 -9.66
C VAL A 62 -0.68 2.57 -9.57
N ALA A 63 -1.67 2.16 -8.76
CA ALA A 63 -1.99 0.75 -8.62
C ALA A 63 -2.50 0.13 -9.93
N VAL A 64 -3.34 0.83 -10.68
CA VAL A 64 -3.82 0.39 -12.00
C VAL A 64 -2.69 0.31 -13.00
N VAL A 65 -1.79 1.30 -13.02
CA VAL A 65 -0.61 1.27 -13.89
C VAL A 65 0.30 0.10 -13.53
N VAL A 66 0.60 -0.11 -12.25
CA VAL A 66 1.47 -1.21 -11.80
C VAL A 66 0.83 -2.55 -12.12
N LEU A 67 -0.44 -2.77 -11.80
CA LEU A 67 -1.15 -4.02 -12.11
C LEU A 67 -1.25 -4.22 -13.63
N GLY A 68 -1.64 -3.20 -14.39
CA GLY A 68 -1.73 -3.27 -15.85
C GLY A 68 -0.38 -3.59 -16.50
N VAL A 69 0.68 -2.88 -16.11
CA VAL A 69 2.03 -3.08 -16.65
C VAL A 69 2.56 -4.47 -16.27
N VAL A 70 2.48 -4.85 -15.00
CA VAL A 70 3.02 -6.14 -14.53
C VAL A 70 2.25 -7.32 -15.11
N LEU A 71 0.93 -7.22 -15.26
CA LEU A 71 0.08 -8.34 -15.71
C LEU A 71 -0.09 -8.41 -17.24
N LEU A 72 -0.09 -7.27 -17.93
CA LEU A 72 -0.41 -7.21 -19.36
C LEU A 72 0.82 -6.92 -20.24
N VAL A 73 1.89 -6.34 -19.68
CA VAL A 73 3.07 -5.92 -20.44
C VAL A 73 4.37 -6.41 -19.75
N PRO A 74 4.68 -7.72 -19.83
CA PRO A 74 5.72 -8.35 -19.01
C PRO A 74 7.11 -7.74 -19.18
N HIS A 75 7.45 -7.24 -20.38
CA HIS A 75 8.73 -6.61 -20.66
C HIS A 75 8.89 -5.23 -20.00
N LEU A 76 7.79 -4.63 -19.52
CA LEU A 76 7.79 -3.38 -18.74
C LEU A 76 7.58 -3.63 -17.23
N SER A 77 7.52 -4.88 -16.79
CA SER A 77 7.25 -5.24 -15.38
C SER A 77 8.26 -4.61 -14.41
N THR A 78 9.53 -4.47 -14.81
CA THR A 78 10.57 -3.73 -14.07
C THR A 78 10.14 -2.30 -13.75
N VAL A 79 9.53 -1.59 -14.71
CA VAL A 79 9.05 -0.21 -14.52
C VAL A 79 7.88 -0.18 -13.54
N GLY A 80 6.95 -1.13 -13.65
CA GLY A 80 5.84 -1.28 -12.70
C GLY A 80 6.32 -1.53 -11.27
N TYR A 81 7.25 -2.46 -11.09
CA TYR A 81 7.82 -2.74 -9.77
C TYR A 81 8.66 -1.58 -9.22
N ALA A 82 9.42 -0.87 -10.06
CA ALA A 82 10.17 0.31 -9.64
C ALA A 82 9.22 1.44 -9.18
N LEU A 83 8.14 1.70 -9.92
CA LEU A 83 7.12 2.67 -9.52
C LEU A 83 6.48 2.31 -8.17
N LEU A 84 6.17 1.03 -7.97
CA LEU A 84 5.62 0.53 -6.71
C LEU A 84 6.63 0.69 -5.55
N ALA A 85 7.90 0.39 -5.79
CA ALA A 85 8.97 0.55 -4.80
C ALA A 85 9.12 2.00 -4.35
N VAL A 86 9.15 2.94 -5.30
CA VAL A 86 9.22 4.38 -5.02
C VAL A 86 8.00 4.83 -4.22
N THR A 87 6.80 4.39 -4.61
CA THR A 87 5.55 4.76 -3.93
C THR A 87 5.56 4.31 -2.47
N TYR A 88 5.97 3.07 -2.20
CA TYR A 88 6.07 2.56 -0.84
C TYR A 88 7.23 3.17 -0.04
N ALA A 89 8.34 3.54 -0.68
CA ALA A 89 9.43 4.25 -0.03
C ALA A 89 9.01 5.66 0.41
N VAL A 90 8.29 6.40 -0.45
CA VAL A 90 7.70 7.70 -0.11
C VAL A 90 6.71 7.55 1.05
N LEU A 91 5.87 6.52 1.02
CA LEU A 91 4.94 6.22 2.10
C LEU A 91 5.65 5.93 3.43
N ALA A 92 6.75 5.15 3.41
CA ALA A 92 7.56 4.87 4.58
C ALA A 92 8.18 6.15 5.15
N GLY A 93 8.75 7.00 4.29
CA GLY A 93 9.31 8.30 4.69
C GLY A 93 8.27 9.22 5.30
N TYR A 94 7.09 9.31 4.68
CA TYR A 94 5.97 10.07 5.22
C TYR A 94 5.49 9.54 6.58
N ALA A 95 5.33 8.22 6.72
CA ALA A 95 4.92 7.60 7.98
C ALA A 95 5.95 7.82 9.09
N GLU A 96 7.24 7.76 8.76
CA GLU A 96 8.33 8.04 9.70
C GLU A 96 8.36 9.52 10.13
N VAL A 97 8.17 10.45 9.19
CA VAL A 97 8.05 11.88 9.50
C VAL A 97 6.83 12.13 10.39
N LEU A 98 5.70 11.51 10.10
CA LEU A 98 4.48 11.65 10.89
C LEU A 98 4.68 11.07 12.30
N ARG A 99 5.31 9.90 12.41
CA ARG A 99 5.68 9.27 13.70
C ARG A 99 6.56 10.19 14.56
N ARG A 100 7.54 10.86 13.95
CA ARG A 100 8.47 11.76 14.66
C ARG A 100 7.86 13.11 15.02
N ARG A 101 7.11 13.72 14.10
CA ARG A 101 6.62 15.11 14.27
C ARG A 101 5.24 15.19 14.92
N ARG A 102 4.44 14.13 14.81
CA ARG A 102 3.03 14.07 15.26
C ARG A 102 2.69 12.68 15.82
N PRO A 103 3.40 12.23 16.88
CA PRO A 103 3.12 10.94 17.49
C PRO A 103 1.66 10.83 17.91
N GLY A 104 1.05 9.67 17.69
CA GLY A 104 -0.37 9.44 18.01
C GLY A 104 -1.37 9.83 16.91
N THR A 105 -0.96 10.59 15.88
CA THR A 105 -1.87 10.93 14.77
C THR A 105 -2.02 9.76 13.78
N PRO A 106 -3.20 9.55 13.18
CA PRO A 106 -3.39 8.43 12.25
C PRO A 106 -2.79 8.72 10.87
N CYS A 107 -2.21 7.70 10.20
CA CYS A 107 -1.70 7.83 8.83
C CYS A 107 -2.81 7.94 7.78
N GLY A 108 -4.00 7.40 8.05
CA GLY A 108 -5.09 7.30 7.08
C GLY A 108 -4.95 6.16 6.06
N CYS A 109 -3.75 5.59 5.90
CA CYS A 109 -3.41 4.63 4.84
C CYS A 109 -4.04 3.23 4.99
N LEU A 110 -4.72 2.96 6.10
CA LEU A 110 -5.41 1.69 6.39
C LEU A 110 -6.71 1.99 7.13
N ALA A 111 -7.77 1.26 6.79
CA ALA A 111 -9.17 1.49 7.14
C ALA A 111 -9.53 1.58 8.65
N GLY A 112 -8.55 1.61 9.56
CA GLY A 112 -8.76 1.55 11.01
C GLY A 112 -8.37 2.80 11.81
N GLY A 113 -7.90 3.89 11.20
CA GLY A 113 -7.67 5.15 11.93
C GLY A 113 -6.68 5.06 13.11
N ARG A 114 -5.81 4.04 13.16
CA ARG A 114 -4.79 3.90 14.22
C ARG A 114 -3.66 4.90 14.04
N SER A 115 -3.07 5.28 15.17
CA SER A 115 -1.89 6.15 15.22
C SER A 115 -0.74 5.59 14.36
N THR A 116 0.04 6.48 13.73
CA THR A 116 1.29 6.09 13.07
C THR A 116 2.28 5.59 14.11
N GLY A 117 2.42 4.27 14.16
CA GLY A 117 3.49 3.58 14.88
C GLY A 117 4.55 3.01 13.93
N LEU A 118 5.62 2.48 14.53
CA LEU A 118 6.69 1.75 13.83
C LEU A 118 6.17 0.64 12.88
N PRO A 119 5.09 -0.11 13.19
CA PRO A 119 4.57 -1.15 12.28
C PRO A 119 4.18 -0.63 10.89
N VAL A 120 3.65 0.59 10.78
CA VAL A 120 3.27 1.19 9.49
C VAL A 120 4.50 1.45 8.62
N VAL A 121 5.58 1.93 9.24
CA VAL A 121 6.86 2.18 8.57
C VAL A 121 7.47 0.86 8.09
N ILE A 122 7.55 -0.14 8.98
CA ILE A 122 8.09 -1.48 8.65
C ILE A 122 7.30 -2.10 7.49
N ARG A 123 5.97 -2.04 7.53
CA ARG A 123 5.11 -2.56 6.46
C ARG A 123 5.39 -1.90 5.11
N ALA A 124 5.47 -0.56 5.08
CA ALA A 124 5.79 0.16 3.86
C ALA A 124 7.19 -0.22 3.34
N LEU A 125 8.18 -0.40 4.22
CA LEU A 125 9.51 -0.86 3.86
C LEU A 125 9.52 -2.29 3.30
N ILE A 126 8.71 -3.21 3.85
CA ILE A 126 8.58 -4.58 3.34
C ILE A 126 8.07 -4.56 1.88
N PHE A 127 7.03 -3.78 1.59
CA PHE A 127 6.53 -3.66 0.22
C PHE A 127 7.53 -2.98 -0.71
N ALA A 128 8.23 -1.95 -0.24
CA ALA A 128 9.29 -1.30 -1.02
C ALA A 128 10.42 -2.29 -1.35
N ALA A 129 10.90 -3.06 -0.36
CA ALA A 129 11.96 -4.04 -0.54
C ALA A 129 11.53 -5.18 -1.47
N ALA A 130 10.30 -5.68 -1.33
CA ALA A 130 9.75 -6.71 -2.21
C ALA A 130 9.65 -6.21 -3.65
N ALA A 131 9.14 -4.99 -3.85
CA ALA A 131 9.04 -4.38 -5.17
C ALA A 131 10.42 -4.12 -5.80
N THR A 132 11.40 -3.62 -5.05
CA THR A 132 12.79 -3.45 -5.54
C THR A 132 13.41 -4.79 -5.93
N THR A 133 13.19 -5.83 -5.13
CA THR A 133 13.70 -7.18 -5.42
C THR A 133 13.03 -7.76 -6.67
N ALA A 134 11.71 -7.56 -6.82
CA ALA A 134 10.96 -7.96 -8.02
C ALA A 134 11.43 -7.19 -9.28
N ALA A 135 11.76 -5.90 -9.15
CA ALA A 135 12.31 -5.11 -10.25
C ALA A 135 13.69 -5.62 -10.66
N ALA A 136 14.57 -5.90 -9.68
CA ALA A 136 15.91 -6.40 -9.94
C ALA A 136 15.89 -7.80 -10.59
N THR A 137 15.00 -8.69 -10.14
CA THR A 137 14.84 -10.01 -10.76
C THR A 137 14.27 -9.91 -12.18
N ALA A 138 13.28 -9.06 -12.41
CA ALA A 138 12.74 -8.81 -13.75
C ALA A 138 13.80 -8.25 -14.70
N ALA A 139 14.63 -7.31 -14.24
CA ALA A 139 15.74 -6.76 -15.02
C ALA A 139 16.84 -7.79 -15.32
N ALA A 140 17.20 -8.63 -14.35
CA ALA A 140 18.19 -9.69 -14.54
C ALA A 140 17.72 -10.74 -15.56
N VAL A 141 16.43 -11.09 -15.55
CA VAL A 141 15.83 -11.98 -16.56
C VAL A 141 15.82 -11.31 -17.94
N ALA A 142 15.42 -10.03 -18.03
CA ALA A 142 15.45 -9.32 -19.31
C ALA A 142 16.88 -9.24 -19.90
N GLY A 143 17.89 -9.06 -19.05
CA GLY A 143 19.31 -9.02 -19.44
C GLY A 143 19.88 -10.37 -19.87
N SER A 144 19.39 -11.48 -19.33
CA SER A 144 19.80 -12.84 -19.74
C SER A 144 19.07 -13.35 -20.98
N VAL A 145 17.89 -12.83 -21.27
CA VAL A 145 17.06 -13.19 -22.45
C VAL A 145 17.51 -12.44 -23.72
N GLY A 146 18.45 -11.50 -23.61
CA GLY A 146 19.16 -10.90 -24.75
C GLY A 146 19.93 -11.91 -25.64
N THR A 147 20.04 -13.18 -25.21
CA THR A 147 20.59 -14.30 -26.01
C THR A 147 19.57 -15.39 -26.34
N ALA A 148 18.31 -15.26 -25.92
CA ALA A 148 17.25 -16.25 -26.14
C ALA A 148 15.90 -15.57 -26.40
N ALA A 149 15.81 -14.88 -27.55
CA ALA A 149 14.54 -14.45 -28.10
C ALA A 149 13.72 -15.69 -28.51
N GLU A 150 12.96 -16.25 -27.58
CA GLU A 150 11.77 -17.11 -27.77
C GLU A 150 11.35 -17.67 -26.41
N GLY A 151 10.56 -16.91 -25.64
CA GLY A 151 10.18 -17.31 -24.30
C GLY A 151 8.91 -16.64 -23.79
N GLY A 152 7.99 -16.27 -24.69
CA GLY A 152 6.74 -15.59 -24.37
C GLY A 152 5.70 -16.43 -23.60
N ALA A 153 6.08 -17.51 -22.92
CA ALA A 153 5.14 -18.52 -22.42
C ALA A 153 5.29 -18.94 -20.94
N VAL A 154 6.21 -18.38 -20.15
CA VAL A 154 6.48 -18.92 -18.79
C VAL A 154 5.68 -18.25 -17.66
N ILE A 155 5.00 -17.12 -17.90
CA ILE A 155 4.11 -16.51 -16.90
C ILE A 155 2.66 -16.58 -17.38
N ARG A 156 2.09 -17.78 -17.48
CA ARG A 156 0.66 -17.90 -17.87
C ARG A 156 -0.21 -18.92 -17.12
N PRO A 157 0.28 -19.99 -16.48
CA PRO A 157 -0.59 -20.75 -15.58
C PRO A 157 -0.54 -20.15 -14.18
N GLY A 158 -1.71 -19.73 -13.67
CA GLY A 158 -1.89 -19.42 -12.26
C GLY A 158 -2.01 -17.94 -11.91
N LEU A 159 -2.14 -17.01 -12.87
CA LEU A 159 -2.37 -15.57 -12.58
C LEU A 159 -3.53 -15.37 -11.58
N GLU A 160 -4.60 -16.13 -11.73
CA GLU A 160 -5.72 -16.13 -10.78
C GLU A 160 -5.30 -16.63 -9.40
N LEU A 161 -4.42 -17.63 -9.33
CA LEU A 161 -3.83 -18.11 -8.09
C LEU A 161 -2.90 -17.06 -7.45
N TRP A 162 -2.16 -16.31 -8.26
CA TRP A 162 -1.29 -15.22 -7.82
C TRP A 162 -2.07 -14.03 -7.29
N LEU A 163 -3.13 -13.64 -8.01
CA LEU A 163 -4.07 -12.63 -7.56
C LEU A 163 -4.81 -13.10 -6.31
N ALA A 164 -5.28 -14.34 -6.26
CA ALA A 164 -5.92 -14.91 -5.09
C ALA A 164 -4.96 -14.97 -3.90
N ALA A 165 -3.69 -15.35 -4.09
CA ALA A 165 -2.68 -15.36 -3.04
C ALA A 165 -2.31 -13.94 -2.59
N ALA A 166 -2.16 -12.99 -3.51
CA ALA A 166 -1.89 -11.59 -3.21
C ALA A 166 -3.08 -10.94 -2.47
N VAL A 167 -4.31 -11.22 -2.90
CA VAL A 167 -5.55 -10.78 -2.24
C VAL A 167 -5.70 -11.44 -0.88
N THR A 168 -5.40 -12.73 -0.75
CA THR A 168 -5.45 -13.45 0.54
C THR A 168 -4.37 -12.97 1.49
N ALA A 169 -3.16 -12.70 1.01
CA ALA A 169 -2.09 -12.10 1.81
C ALA A 169 -2.45 -10.67 2.23
N ALA A 170 -2.98 -9.87 1.30
CA ALA A 170 -3.49 -8.54 1.60
C ALA A 170 -4.65 -8.59 2.61
N ALA A 171 -5.56 -9.55 2.48
CA ALA A 171 -6.69 -9.79 3.38
C ALA A 171 -6.20 -10.25 4.75
N GLY A 172 -5.27 -11.21 4.83
CA GLY A 172 -4.66 -11.65 6.08
C GLY A 172 -3.90 -10.53 6.80
N TRP A 173 -3.40 -9.55 6.05
CA TRP A 173 -2.81 -8.32 6.60
C TRP A 173 -3.82 -7.20 6.88
N LEU A 174 -5.04 -7.28 6.36
CA LEU A 174 -6.16 -6.38 6.64
C LEU A 174 -7.02 -6.87 7.81
N VAL A 175 -7.14 -8.19 8.02
CA VAL A 175 -8.00 -8.81 9.03
C VAL A 175 -7.62 -8.39 10.45
N PRO A 176 -6.33 -8.43 10.89
CA PRO A 176 -5.94 -7.91 12.19
C PRO A 176 -6.28 -6.41 12.33
N GLU A 177 -6.17 -5.65 11.23
CA GLU A 177 -6.43 -4.21 11.20
C GLU A 177 -7.92 -3.87 11.36
N LEU A 178 -8.81 -4.69 10.79
CA LEU A 178 -10.27 -4.56 10.91
C LEU A 178 -10.77 -5.02 12.28
N VAL A 179 -10.24 -6.13 12.80
CA VAL A 179 -10.67 -6.72 14.08
C VAL A 179 -10.31 -5.83 15.26
N SER A 180 -9.09 -5.27 15.32
CA SER A 180 -8.72 -4.36 16.43
C SER A 180 -9.18 -2.90 16.25
N GLY A 181 -9.76 -2.55 15.10
CA GLY A 181 -10.47 -1.28 14.91
C GLY A 181 -11.88 -1.27 15.55
N GLY A 182 -12.53 -2.44 15.64
CA GLY A 182 -13.81 -2.60 16.34
C GLY A 182 -13.69 -2.45 17.86
N ALA A 183 -12.61 -2.96 18.45
CA ALA A 183 -12.43 -2.96 19.91
C ALA A 183 -12.22 -1.56 20.54
N VAL A 184 -11.83 -0.55 19.75
CA VAL A 184 -11.63 0.83 20.25
C VAL A 184 -12.91 1.68 20.09
N ALA A 185 -13.83 1.30 19.20
CA ALA A 185 -15.09 2.01 19.04
C ALA A 185 -16.02 1.82 20.25
N ASP A 186 -15.99 0.63 20.89
CA ASP A 186 -16.90 0.30 21.98
C ASP A 186 -16.50 0.89 23.34
N SER A 187 -15.23 1.25 23.56
CA SER A 187 -14.76 1.76 24.86
C SER A 187 -14.96 3.26 25.08
N SER A 188 -15.46 3.99 24.07
CA SER A 188 -15.78 5.42 24.18
C SER A 188 -17.27 5.70 24.46
N GLY A 189 -18.07 4.65 24.63
CA GLY A 189 -19.53 4.70 24.75
C GLY A 189 -20.14 4.49 26.14
N THR A 190 -19.36 4.46 27.23
CA THR A 190 -19.92 4.39 28.60
C THR A 190 -19.43 5.55 29.45
N GLY A 191 -19.93 6.73 29.13
CA GLY A 191 -20.12 7.77 30.13
C GLY A 191 -21.37 7.44 30.93
N THR A 192 -21.20 7.04 32.19
CA THR A 192 -22.20 7.32 33.22
C THR A 192 -21.54 8.19 34.27
N SER A 193 -21.76 9.49 34.10
CA SER A 193 -21.76 10.48 35.15
C SER A 193 -22.44 9.93 36.40
N THR A 194 -21.71 9.82 37.50
CA THR A 194 -22.31 9.82 38.83
C THR A 194 -21.56 10.85 39.66
N SER A 195 -22.12 12.04 39.70
CA SER A 195 -21.80 13.10 40.67
C SER A 195 -23.08 13.40 41.44
N ALA A 196 -22.90 13.73 42.71
CA ALA A 196 -23.85 14.15 43.74
C ALA A 196 -24.66 13.04 44.45
N ARG A 197 -24.23 12.66 45.66
CA ARG A 197 -24.52 13.41 46.89
C ARG A 197 -23.47 13.12 47.97
#